data_AF-A0A662FNX6-F1
#
_entry.id   AF-A0A662FNX6-F1
#
_cell.length_a   1.000
_cell.length_b   1.000
_cell.length_c   1.000
_cell.angle_alpha   90.00
_cell.angle_beta   90.00
_cell.angle_gamma   90.00
#
_symmetry.space_group_name_H-M   'P 1'
#
loop_
_entity.id
_entity.type
_entity.pdbx_description
1 polymer ?
#
loop_
_entity_poly.entity_id
_entity_poly.type
_entity_poly.pdbx_seq_one_letter_code
_entity_poly.pdbx_strand_id
1 'polypeptide(L)'
;MRRYILILIILASIGYNAYSKPIYVRPNWILKYTGDIKLTVYTLKPTSYPIDPKICLEVEVELNNSRNTYKGCYLLKTGHRISGNLPWSVFPLIIPRYLDLNSSIEFDDGEWRSTGFEYIIFKGYGIKTIVFSRGKLYRLYDWNTGLLIKGYISFSGKYYLIELNDTNLEWIYIRYRNFYVDYRNLTIYLMEMNRSYTYVYLHSIGKSVLGNDIWALEIGPRSGRAIVVSSCIHGPEMLGIKVSIYAINRIVSNKTIIDSLKNRNIKLVFIMPLNPDGLEFSKLAPPEREYRGYVRKNARYVDLNRNFNFSWNTQRASADVNAWNYKGPSPLSEPEAVAFSSYIAGEDVIMHIDLHTGEYGVVIPPAYGGKVDKLAEYIGKKIAEMMNLPYYRGSIISAAYLQTYMIYQKGLTLA
;
A
#
# COMPACT_ATOMS: atom_id res chain seq x y z
N MET A 1 -17.80 32.55 -38.61
CA MET A 1 -17.86 31.09 -38.36
C MET A 1 -16.69 30.69 -37.48
N ARG A 2 -16.91 30.44 -36.18
CA ARG A 2 -15.86 29.89 -35.29
C ARG A 2 -15.70 28.40 -35.63
N ARG A 3 -14.55 28.03 -36.17
CA ARG A 3 -14.19 26.63 -36.43
C ARG A 3 -13.89 25.99 -35.08
N TYR A 4 -14.82 25.16 -34.58
CA TYR A 4 -14.56 24.29 -33.44
C TYR A 4 -13.57 23.21 -33.88
N ILE A 5 -12.42 23.15 -33.23
CA ILE A 5 -11.49 22.04 -33.36
C ILE A 5 -11.96 20.99 -32.35
N LEU A 6 -12.68 19.97 -32.82
CA LEU A 6 -12.94 18.77 -32.02
C LEU A 6 -11.65 17.95 -31.97
N ILE A 7 -11.02 17.91 -30.80
CA ILE A 7 -9.93 16.97 -30.52
C ILE A 7 -10.56 15.73 -29.92
N LEU A 8 -10.61 14.64 -30.71
CA LEU A 8 -10.90 13.31 -30.19
C LEU A 8 -9.64 12.77 -29.52
N ILE A 9 -9.56 12.88 -28.20
CA ILE A 9 -8.53 12.17 -27.43
C ILE A 9 -9.03 10.74 -27.24
N ILE A 10 -8.56 9.82 -28.10
CA ILE A 10 -8.65 8.40 -27.80
C ILE A 10 -7.60 8.13 -26.72
N LEU A 11 -8.00 8.20 -25.45
CA LEU A 11 -7.26 7.57 -24.38
C LEU A 11 -7.34 6.06 -24.64
N ALA A 12 -6.38 5.53 -25.39
CA ALA A 12 -6.11 4.11 -25.32
C ALA A 12 -5.81 3.85 -23.84
N SER A 13 -6.75 3.20 -23.14
CA SER A 13 -6.46 2.61 -21.85
C SER A 13 -5.37 1.60 -22.15
N ILE A 14 -4.12 2.01 -21.96
CA ILE A 14 -3.00 1.09 -22.01
C ILE A 14 -3.36 0.10 -20.92
N GLY A 15 -3.74 -1.11 -21.34
CA GLY A 15 -4.17 -2.18 -20.48
C GLY A 15 -3.02 -2.51 -19.56
N TYR A 16 -2.93 -1.76 -18.46
CA TYR A 16 -2.27 -2.28 -17.29
C TYR A 16 -3.18 -3.42 -16.88
N ASN A 17 -2.77 -4.65 -17.23
CA ASN A 17 -3.33 -5.89 -16.73
C ASN A 17 -3.13 -5.87 -15.21
N ALA A 18 -3.94 -5.06 -14.53
CA ALA A 18 -3.89 -4.83 -13.11
C ALA A 18 -4.58 -6.00 -12.39
N TYR A 19 -4.31 -7.22 -12.82
CA TYR A 19 -4.58 -8.39 -12.02
C TYR A 19 -3.68 -8.28 -10.79
N SER A 20 -4.19 -7.70 -9.69
CA SER A 20 -3.49 -7.83 -8.42
C SER A 20 -3.65 -9.29 -7.99
N LYS A 21 -2.75 -10.15 -8.47
CA LYS A 21 -2.66 -11.56 -8.05
C LYS A 21 -2.79 -11.74 -6.53
N PRO A 22 -2.21 -10.88 -5.67
CA PRO A 22 -2.39 -11.01 -4.23
C PRO A 22 -3.77 -10.57 -3.74
N ILE A 23 -4.25 -11.26 -2.72
CA ILE A 23 -5.40 -10.87 -1.90
C ILE A 23 -4.94 -10.01 -0.71
N TYR A 24 -5.72 -8.97 -0.39
CA TYR A 24 -5.36 -7.99 0.64
C TYR A 24 -6.26 -8.14 1.87
N VAL A 25 -5.75 -8.89 2.85
CA VAL A 25 -6.44 -9.18 4.12
C VAL A 25 -5.50 -8.90 5.28
N ARG A 26 -6.05 -8.40 6.39
CA ARG A 26 -5.31 -8.17 7.65
C ARG A 26 -5.94 -8.86 8.85
N PRO A 27 -5.16 -9.09 9.93
CA PRO A 27 -5.68 -9.57 11.21
C PRO A 27 -6.79 -8.70 11.81
N ASN A 28 -7.59 -9.30 12.68
CA ASN A 28 -8.69 -8.68 13.42
C ASN A 28 -9.86 -8.16 12.55
N TRP A 29 -9.99 -8.70 11.33
CA TRP A 29 -11.20 -8.54 10.54
C TRP A 29 -12.24 -9.53 11.03
N ILE A 30 -13.47 -9.03 11.17
CA ILE A 30 -14.65 -9.83 11.48
C ILE A 30 -15.61 -9.66 10.32
N LEU A 31 -15.97 -10.75 9.65
CA LEU A 31 -16.96 -10.76 8.57
C LEU A 31 -18.11 -11.70 8.98
N LYS A 32 -19.33 -11.19 8.98
CA LYS A 32 -20.53 -11.97 9.29
C LYS A 32 -21.42 -12.06 8.06
N TYR A 33 -21.55 -13.27 7.54
CA TYR A 33 -22.42 -13.57 6.42
C TYR A 33 -23.68 -14.30 6.88
N THR A 34 -24.80 -13.99 6.24
CA THR A 34 -26.09 -14.66 6.45
C THR A 34 -26.70 -15.06 5.11
N GLY A 35 -27.56 -16.06 5.10
CA GLY A 35 -28.22 -16.57 3.90
C GLY A 35 -28.70 -17.99 4.16
N ASP A 36 -28.47 -18.90 3.21
CA ASP A 36 -28.77 -20.33 3.38
C ASP A 36 -27.94 -20.96 4.52
N ILE A 37 -26.77 -20.38 4.80
CA ILE A 37 -25.92 -20.66 5.95
C ILE A 37 -25.44 -19.36 6.59
N LYS A 38 -25.07 -19.42 7.87
CA LYS A 38 -24.39 -18.30 8.53
C LYS A 38 -22.91 -18.62 8.66
N LEU A 39 -22.08 -17.61 8.37
CA LEU A 39 -20.64 -17.67 8.57
C LEU A 39 -20.20 -16.50 9.43
N THR A 40 -19.36 -16.77 10.42
CA THR A 40 -18.56 -15.72 11.06
C THR A 40 -17.09 -16.01 10.85
N VAL A 41 -16.39 -15.07 10.22
CA VAL A 41 -14.98 -15.20 9.86
C VAL A 41 -14.16 -14.24 10.71
N TYR A 42 -13.15 -14.77 11.39
CA TYR A 42 -12.19 -14.03 12.19
C TYR A 42 -10.80 -14.18 11.58
N THR A 43 -10.18 -13.09 11.14
CA THR A 43 -8.78 -13.13 10.74
C THR A 43 -7.89 -12.98 11.97
N LEU A 44 -6.91 -13.87 12.10
CA LEU A 44 -6.13 -14.05 13.33
C LEU A 44 -4.82 -13.25 13.27
N LYS A 45 -4.37 -12.84 14.45
CA LYS A 45 -3.04 -12.24 14.65
C LYS A 45 -1.94 -13.24 14.26
N PRO A 46 -0.82 -12.79 13.66
CA PRO A 46 0.32 -13.66 13.39
C PRO A 46 0.94 -14.14 14.71
N THR A 47 1.32 -15.42 14.75
CA THR A 47 2.06 -16.00 15.87
C THR A 47 3.58 -15.81 15.73
N SER A 48 4.05 -15.52 14.52
CA SER A 48 5.47 -15.37 14.17
C SER A 48 5.64 -14.56 12.87
N TYR A 49 6.87 -14.17 12.57
CA TYR A 49 7.22 -13.51 11.31
C TYR A 49 6.91 -14.44 10.10
N PRO A 50 6.07 -14.00 9.15
CA PRO A 50 5.72 -14.80 7.99
C PRO A 50 6.71 -14.56 6.84
N ILE A 51 7.70 -15.45 6.67
CA ILE A 51 8.61 -15.42 5.50
C ILE A 51 7.78 -15.40 4.21
N ASP A 52 6.79 -16.29 4.12
CA ASP A 52 5.74 -16.20 3.11
C ASP A 52 4.53 -15.46 3.68
N PRO A 53 4.12 -14.33 3.06
CA PRO A 53 3.01 -13.53 3.57
C PRO A 53 1.72 -14.36 3.54
N LYS A 54 1.13 -14.54 4.72
CA LYS A 54 -0.05 -15.39 4.93
C LYS A 54 -1.02 -14.74 5.90
N ILE A 55 -2.27 -15.19 5.86
CA ILE A 55 -3.28 -14.87 6.87
C ILE A 55 -3.88 -16.17 7.41
N CYS A 56 -3.99 -16.25 8.73
CA CYS A 56 -4.71 -17.34 9.39
C CYS A 56 -6.09 -16.86 9.79
N LEU A 57 -7.08 -17.74 9.75
CA LEU A 57 -8.45 -17.40 10.07
C LEU A 57 -9.20 -18.54 10.75
N GLU A 58 -10.18 -18.16 11.54
CA GLU A 58 -11.18 -19.03 12.16
C GLU A 58 -12.54 -18.74 11.49
N VAL A 59 -13.25 -19.78 11.09
CA VAL A 59 -14.59 -19.67 10.47
C VAL A 59 -15.55 -20.52 11.25
N GLU A 60 -16.55 -19.87 11.82
CA GLU A 60 -17.71 -20.53 12.40
C GLU A 60 -18.78 -20.67 11.32
N VAL A 61 -19.29 -21.88 11.14
CA VAL A 61 -20.35 -22.22 10.19
C VAL A 61 -21.55 -22.72 10.98
N GLU A 62 -22.70 -22.06 10.79
CA GLU A 62 -23.99 -22.53 11.31
C GLU A 62 -24.85 -23.02 10.15
N LEU A 63 -25.23 -24.30 10.20
CA LEU A 63 -26.06 -24.97 9.22
C LEU A 63 -26.95 -25.99 9.94
N ASN A 64 -28.27 -25.95 9.68
CA ASN A 64 -29.25 -26.90 10.25
C ASN A 64 -29.13 -27.07 11.78
N ASN A 65 -29.04 -25.96 12.52
CA ASN A 65 -28.85 -25.92 13.99
C ASN A 65 -27.54 -26.54 14.51
N SER A 66 -26.63 -26.94 13.63
CA SER A 66 -25.27 -27.35 13.99
C SER A 66 -24.31 -26.19 13.81
N ARG A 67 -23.42 -25.98 14.78
CA ARG A 67 -22.34 -24.99 14.71
C ARG A 67 -21.00 -25.70 14.73
N ASN A 68 -20.18 -25.44 13.71
CA ASN A 68 -18.85 -26.02 13.56
C ASN A 68 -17.82 -24.92 13.35
N THR A 69 -16.62 -25.10 13.89
CA THR A 69 -15.52 -24.14 13.77
C THR A 69 -14.36 -24.75 13.00
N TYR A 70 -13.87 -24.02 12.01
CA TYR A 70 -12.76 -24.41 11.14
C TYR A 70 -11.63 -23.39 11.26
N LYS A 71 -10.37 -23.86 11.19
CA LYS A 71 -9.17 -23.02 11.27
C LYS A 71 -8.21 -23.35 10.17
N GLY A 72 -7.46 -22.36 9.72
CA GLY A 72 -6.39 -22.57 8.74
C GLY A 72 -5.80 -21.28 8.24
N CYS A 73 -4.80 -21.39 7.36
CA CYS A 73 -4.11 -20.24 6.82
C CYS A 73 -4.02 -20.29 5.29
N TYR A 74 -4.06 -19.12 4.67
CA TYR A 74 -3.91 -18.93 3.23
C TYR A 74 -2.70 -18.05 2.92
N LEU A 75 -2.02 -18.33 1.81
CA LEU A 75 -0.99 -17.44 1.27
C LEU A 75 -1.64 -16.19 0.66
N LEU A 76 -1.15 -15.00 1.00
CA LEU A 76 -1.68 -13.76 0.45
C LEU A 76 -1.39 -13.61 -1.05
N LYS A 77 -0.29 -14.20 -1.55
CA LYS A 77 0.10 -14.11 -2.96
C LYS A 77 -0.81 -14.89 -3.90
N THR A 78 -1.40 -15.98 -3.42
CA THR A 78 -2.11 -16.95 -4.28
C THR A 78 -3.54 -17.22 -3.81
N GLY A 79 -3.87 -16.91 -2.55
CA GLY A 79 -5.16 -17.25 -1.96
C GLY A 79 -5.34 -18.74 -1.63
N HIS A 80 -4.31 -19.58 -1.80
CA HIS A 80 -4.37 -21.02 -1.52
C HIS A 80 -4.12 -21.34 -0.05
N ARG A 81 -4.88 -22.31 0.47
CA ARG A 81 -4.79 -22.84 1.83
C ARG A 81 -3.48 -23.61 1.97
N ILE A 82 -2.74 -23.33 3.03
CA ILE A 82 -1.45 -23.98 3.34
C ILE A 82 -1.47 -24.79 4.64
N SER A 83 -2.51 -24.65 5.47
CA SER A 83 -2.65 -25.42 6.71
C SER A 83 -4.08 -25.38 7.23
N GLY A 84 -4.39 -26.31 8.15
CA GLY A 84 -5.66 -26.38 8.86
C GLY A 84 -6.75 -27.17 8.09
N ASN A 85 -7.98 -27.04 8.57
CA ASN A 85 -9.14 -27.82 8.13
C ASN A 85 -10.23 -26.97 7.46
N LEU A 86 -9.97 -25.70 7.13
CA LEU A 86 -10.92 -24.85 6.41
C LEU A 86 -11.39 -25.49 5.11
N PRO A 87 -12.69 -25.49 4.80
CA PRO A 87 -13.25 -26.33 3.73
C PRO A 87 -12.80 -25.93 2.32
N TRP A 88 -12.25 -24.73 2.13
CA TRP A 88 -11.85 -24.21 0.82
C TRP A 88 -10.34 -24.35 0.59
N SER A 89 -9.97 -24.86 -0.58
CA SER A 89 -8.57 -24.86 -1.05
C SER A 89 -8.10 -23.46 -1.45
N VAL A 90 -9.01 -22.63 -1.95
CA VAL A 90 -8.79 -21.21 -2.30
C VAL A 90 -9.78 -20.37 -1.52
N PHE A 91 -9.33 -19.28 -0.90
CA PHE A 91 -10.18 -18.45 -0.05
C PHE A 91 -11.32 -17.79 -0.85
N PRO A 92 -12.60 -18.16 -0.66
CA PRO A 92 -13.67 -17.78 -1.60
C PRO A 92 -14.22 -16.38 -1.32
N LEU A 93 -13.93 -15.82 -0.15
CA LEU A 93 -14.52 -14.56 0.31
C LEU A 93 -13.73 -13.34 -0.13
N ILE A 94 -12.48 -13.51 -0.57
CA ILE A 94 -11.63 -12.40 -1.00
C ILE A 94 -10.86 -12.80 -2.23
N ILE A 95 -10.90 -11.95 -3.26
CA ILE A 95 -10.33 -12.21 -4.58
C ILE A 95 -9.31 -11.14 -4.98
N PRO A 96 -8.48 -11.41 -6.00
CA PRO A 96 -7.76 -10.37 -6.73
C PRO A 96 -8.65 -9.17 -7.10
N ARG A 97 -8.06 -7.98 -7.13
CA ARG A 97 -8.80 -6.71 -7.27
C ARG A 97 -8.63 -6.15 -8.67
N TYR A 98 -9.47 -5.18 -9.03
CA TYR A 98 -9.45 -4.49 -10.33
C TYR A 98 -9.58 -5.42 -11.54
N LEU A 99 -10.28 -6.53 -11.36
CA LEU A 99 -10.55 -7.47 -12.45
C LEU A 99 -11.44 -6.79 -13.49
N ASP A 100 -11.16 -7.10 -14.76
CA ASP A 100 -11.93 -6.62 -15.89
C ASP A 100 -13.07 -7.59 -16.23
N LEU A 101 -13.95 -7.22 -17.15
CA LEU A 101 -14.93 -8.16 -17.72
C LEU A 101 -14.21 -9.31 -18.45
N ASN A 102 -14.81 -10.50 -18.43
CA ASN A 102 -14.25 -11.75 -18.95
C ASN A 102 -12.98 -12.25 -18.24
N SER A 103 -12.61 -11.66 -17.09
CA SER A 103 -11.63 -12.25 -16.18
C SER A 103 -12.16 -13.59 -15.66
N SER A 104 -11.28 -14.57 -15.52
CA SER A 104 -11.62 -15.86 -14.92
C SER A 104 -10.89 -16.09 -13.61
N ILE A 105 -11.57 -16.73 -12.66
CA ILE A 105 -10.98 -17.24 -11.43
C ILE A 105 -11.52 -18.64 -11.19
N GLU A 106 -10.66 -19.53 -10.71
CA GLU A 106 -11.04 -20.88 -10.30
C GLU A 106 -11.44 -20.89 -8.81
N PHE A 107 -12.69 -21.30 -8.54
CA PHE A 107 -13.20 -21.53 -7.18
C PHE A 107 -14.02 -22.80 -7.15
N ASP A 108 -14.00 -23.51 -6.01
CA ASP A 108 -14.89 -24.63 -5.73
C ASP A 108 -14.93 -25.63 -6.92
N ASP A 109 -13.74 -26.05 -7.35
CA ASP A 109 -13.52 -26.99 -8.45
C ASP A 109 -14.16 -26.56 -9.79
N GLY A 110 -14.05 -25.28 -10.13
CA GLY A 110 -14.27 -24.84 -11.51
C GLY A 110 -14.15 -23.34 -11.76
N GLU A 111 -14.26 -22.99 -13.04
CA GLU A 111 -14.04 -21.64 -13.54
C GLU A 111 -15.28 -20.75 -13.33
N TRP A 112 -15.05 -19.56 -12.79
CA TRP A 112 -16.02 -18.47 -12.69
C TRP A 112 -15.56 -17.32 -13.57
N ARG A 113 -16.48 -16.68 -14.29
CA ARG A 113 -16.15 -15.59 -15.21
C ARG A 113 -16.84 -14.30 -14.81
N SER A 114 -16.14 -13.18 -14.90
CA SER A 114 -16.74 -11.87 -14.67
C SER A 114 -17.64 -11.48 -15.83
N THR A 115 -18.91 -11.20 -15.55
CA THR A 115 -19.95 -10.95 -16.56
C THR A 115 -20.52 -9.53 -16.52
N GLY A 116 -20.25 -8.77 -15.47
CA GLY A 116 -20.82 -7.43 -15.32
C GLY A 116 -20.35 -6.70 -14.07
N PHE A 117 -20.94 -5.53 -13.85
CA PHE A 117 -20.79 -4.75 -12.62
C PHE A 117 -22.16 -4.41 -12.05
N GLU A 118 -22.24 -4.35 -10.72
CA GLU A 118 -23.42 -3.93 -9.99
C GLU A 118 -23.04 -2.96 -8.87
N TYR A 119 -23.97 -2.09 -8.49
CA TYR A 119 -23.78 -1.18 -7.36
C TYR A 119 -24.67 -1.63 -6.20
N ILE A 120 -24.05 -1.86 -5.04
CA ILE A 120 -24.74 -2.30 -3.82
C ILE A 120 -24.54 -1.23 -2.74
N ILE A 121 -25.57 -1.00 -1.93
CA ILE A 121 -25.45 -0.18 -0.72
C ILE A 121 -25.25 -1.12 0.47
N PHE A 122 -24.12 -0.98 1.17
CA PHE A 122 -23.84 -1.72 2.39
C PHE A 122 -23.40 -0.75 3.49
N LYS A 123 -24.11 -0.75 4.62
CA LYS A 123 -23.87 0.18 5.75
C LYS A 123 -23.70 1.66 5.32
N GLY A 124 -24.49 2.11 4.34
CA GLY A 124 -24.43 3.47 3.81
C GLY A 124 -23.31 3.73 2.79
N TYR A 125 -22.46 2.75 2.50
CA TYR A 125 -21.45 2.83 1.45
C TYR A 125 -22.01 2.30 0.13
N GLY A 126 -21.91 3.11 -0.94
CA GLY A 126 -22.15 2.64 -2.31
C GLY A 126 -20.93 1.91 -2.85
N ILE A 127 -21.00 0.60 -2.93
CA ILE A 127 -19.91 -0.28 -3.34
C ILE A 127 -20.13 -0.69 -4.80
N LYS A 128 -19.15 -0.39 -5.66
CA LYS A 128 -19.09 -0.95 -7.01
C LYS A 128 -18.59 -2.39 -6.91
N THR A 129 -19.39 -3.33 -7.35
CA THR A 129 -19.07 -4.77 -7.36
C THR A 129 -18.86 -5.28 -8.77
N ILE A 130 -17.98 -6.27 -8.91
CA ILE A 130 -17.85 -7.09 -10.12
C ILE A 130 -18.63 -8.39 -9.93
N VAL A 131 -19.42 -8.76 -10.93
CA VAL A 131 -20.25 -9.96 -10.94
C VAL A 131 -19.48 -11.09 -11.60
N PHE A 132 -19.29 -12.19 -10.88
CA PHE A 132 -18.81 -13.46 -11.38
C PHE A 132 -19.95 -14.46 -11.51
N SER A 133 -20.02 -15.17 -12.62
CA SER A 133 -21.08 -16.13 -12.92
C SER A 133 -20.53 -17.50 -13.31
N ARG A 134 -21.24 -18.57 -12.91
CA ARG A 134 -21.01 -19.96 -13.32
C ARG A 134 -22.36 -20.68 -13.43
N GLY A 135 -22.84 -20.86 -14.65
CA GLY A 135 -24.20 -21.39 -14.88
C GLY A 135 -25.26 -20.50 -14.22
N LYS A 136 -26.03 -21.05 -13.28
CA LYS A 136 -27.03 -20.30 -12.50
C LYS A 136 -26.46 -19.65 -11.23
N LEU A 137 -25.20 -19.92 -10.89
CA LEU A 137 -24.55 -19.39 -9.69
C LEU A 137 -23.90 -18.04 -9.99
N TYR A 138 -23.87 -17.17 -8.99
CA TYR A 138 -23.24 -15.85 -9.10
C TYR A 138 -22.52 -15.43 -7.81
N ARG A 139 -21.61 -14.45 -7.94
CA ARG A 139 -20.92 -13.77 -6.84
C ARG A 139 -20.64 -12.32 -7.16
N LEU A 140 -20.85 -11.44 -6.18
CA LEU A 140 -20.64 -10.00 -6.25
C LEU A 140 -19.50 -9.68 -5.29
N TYR A 141 -18.36 -9.29 -5.85
CA TYR A 141 -17.18 -8.88 -5.09
C TYR A 141 -16.99 -7.37 -5.20
N ASP A 142 -16.70 -6.67 -4.10
CA ASP A 142 -16.22 -5.29 -4.15
C ASP A 142 -15.03 -5.20 -5.11
N TRP A 143 -15.17 -4.41 -6.17
CA TRP A 143 -14.18 -4.34 -7.23
C TRP A 143 -12.83 -3.74 -6.76
N ASN A 144 -12.85 -2.89 -5.75
CA ASN A 144 -11.66 -2.19 -5.23
C ASN A 144 -10.94 -3.00 -4.14
N THR A 145 -11.66 -3.85 -3.39
CA THR A 145 -11.10 -4.59 -2.24
C THR A 145 -11.07 -6.10 -2.44
N GLY A 146 -11.86 -6.61 -3.38
CA GLY A 146 -12.00 -8.03 -3.67
C GLY A 146 -12.87 -8.77 -2.65
N LEU A 147 -13.47 -8.08 -1.68
CA LEU A 147 -14.31 -8.70 -0.64
C LEU A 147 -15.65 -9.14 -1.22
N LEU A 148 -16.06 -10.39 -0.93
CA LEU A 148 -17.37 -10.90 -1.30
C LEU A 148 -18.45 -10.14 -0.55
N ILE A 149 -19.37 -9.52 -1.28
CA ILE A 149 -20.55 -8.87 -0.71
C ILE A 149 -21.72 -9.83 -0.70
N LYS A 150 -21.94 -10.58 -1.79
CA LYS A 150 -23.06 -11.54 -1.90
C LYS A 150 -22.75 -12.62 -2.92
N GLY A 151 -23.20 -13.84 -2.72
CA GLY A 151 -23.11 -14.88 -3.73
C GLY A 151 -23.08 -16.30 -3.19
N TYR A 152 -22.99 -17.26 -4.11
CA TYR A 152 -22.96 -18.68 -3.77
C TYR A 152 -21.54 -19.16 -3.45
N ILE A 153 -21.36 -19.81 -2.31
CA ILE A 153 -20.11 -20.51 -1.96
C ILE A 153 -20.34 -22.02 -1.85
N SER A 154 -19.35 -22.83 -2.19
CA SER A 154 -19.41 -24.27 -1.95
C SER A 154 -19.07 -24.59 -0.50
N PHE A 155 -19.82 -25.49 0.13
CA PHE A 155 -19.49 -26.05 1.43
C PHE A 155 -20.05 -27.47 1.50
N SER A 156 -19.23 -28.45 1.90
CA SER A 156 -19.65 -29.87 1.99
C SER A 156 -20.33 -30.40 0.70
N GLY A 157 -19.80 -30.02 -0.48
CA GLY A 157 -20.30 -30.47 -1.78
C GLY A 157 -21.61 -29.83 -2.26
N LYS A 158 -22.11 -28.80 -1.56
CA LYS A 158 -23.32 -28.04 -1.95
C LYS A 158 -23.02 -26.55 -2.03
N TYR A 159 -23.82 -25.83 -2.81
CA TYR A 159 -23.72 -24.37 -2.91
C TYR A 159 -24.74 -23.69 -2.00
N TYR A 160 -24.31 -22.66 -1.30
CA TYR A 160 -25.12 -21.89 -0.37
C TYR A 160 -25.00 -20.41 -0.69
N LEU A 161 -26.13 -19.72 -0.83
CA LEU A 161 -26.17 -18.27 -0.99
C LEU A 161 -25.85 -17.62 0.36
N ILE A 162 -24.88 -16.71 0.34
CA ILE A 162 -24.51 -15.90 1.50
C ILE A 162 -24.42 -14.42 1.11
N GLU A 163 -24.68 -13.54 2.06
CA GLU A 163 -24.59 -12.09 1.94
C GLU A 163 -23.91 -11.51 3.17
N LEU A 164 -22.95 -10.60 2.96
CA LEU A 164 -22.27 -9.90 4.03
C LEU A 164 -23.29 -9.01 4.74
N ASN A 165 -23.62 -9.38 5.98
CA ASN A 165 -24.62 -8.66 6.76
C ASN A 165 -23.97 -7.69 7.76
N ASP A 166 -22.82 -8.06 8.32
CA ASP A 166 -22.14 -7.24 9.32
C ASP A 166 -20.61 -7.45 9.29
N THR A 167 -19.87 -6.44 9.74
CA THR A 167 -18.41 -6.42 9.84
C THR A 167 -17.94 -5.26 10.72
N ASN A 168 -16.76 -5.41 11.32
CA ASN A 168 -16.06 -4.33 12.03
C ASN A 168 -15.24 -3.41 11.10
N LEU A 169 -15.24 -3.65 9.79
CA LEU A 169 -14.42 -2.90 8.83
C LEU A 169 -15.07 -1.60 8.39
N GLU A 170 -14.24 -0.58 8.17
CA GLU A 170 -14.62 0.64 7.47
C GLU A 170 -14.11 0.60 6.03
N TRP A 171 -14.97 1.01 5.08
CA TRP A 171 -14.58 1.27 3.69
C TRP A 171 -13.81 2.59 3.59
N ILE A 172 -12.57 2.61 4.08
CA ILE A 172 -11.71 3.80 4.15
C ILE A 172 -11.58 4.46 2.78
N TYR A 173 -11.45 3.67 1.70
CA TYR A 173 -11.36 4.22 0.35
C TYR A 173 -12.62 4.95 -0.12
N ILE A 174 -13.81 4.61 0.42
CA ILE A 174 -15.07 5.32 0.14
C ILE A 174 -15.23 6.49 1.11
N ARG A 175 -15.09 6.24 2.42
CA ARG A 175 -15.24 7.24 3.48
C ARG A 175 -14.35 8.45 3.23
N TYR A 176 -13.13 8.22 2.79
CA TYR A 176 -12.15 9.26 2.48
C TYR A 176 -11.88 9.37 0.98
N ARG A 177 -12.87 9.12 0.11
CA ARG A 177 -12.69 9.09 -1.37
C ARG A 177 -11.97 10.30 -1.98
N ASN A 178 -12.14 11.49 -1.41
CA ASN A 178 -11.48 12.71 -1.89
C ASN A 178 -9.97 12.70 -1.60
N PHE A 179 -9.57 11.92 -0.59
CA PHE A 179 -8.24 11.88 -0.04
C PHE A 179 -7.48 10.60 -0.36
N TYR A 180 -8.21 9.48 -0.40
CA TYR A 180 -7.62 8.17 -0.58
C TYR A 180 -6.88 8.09 -1.93
N VAL A 181 -5.66 7.56 -1.89
CA VAL A 181 -4.86 7.32 -3.09
C VAL A 181 -4.77 5.82 -3.30
N ASP A 182 -5.33 5.39 -4.42
CA ASP A 182 -5.31 4.00 -4.86
C ASP A 182 -4.01 3.70 -5.60
N TYR A 183 -3.33 2.60 -5.27
CA TYR A 183 -2.04 2.26 -5.89
C TYR A 183 -2.12 2.10 -7.42
N ARG A 184 -3.22 1.52 -7.94
CA ARG A 184 -3.43 1.38 -9.39
C ARG A 184 -3.58 2.74 -10.05
N ASN A 185 -4.43 3.60 -9.51
CA ASN A 185 -4.65 4.94 -10.06
C ASN A 185 -3.40 5.82 -9.96
N LEU A 186 -2.65 5.70 -8.85
CA LEU A 186 -1.36 6.37 -8.70
C LEU A 186 -0.36 5.89 -9.75
N THR A 187 -0.25 4.58 -9.98
CA THR A 187 0.63 4.02 -11.01
C THR A 187 0.30 4.57 -12.39
N ILE A 188 -1.00 4.62 -12.74
CA ILE A 188 -1.47 5.21 -14.01
C ILE A 188 -1.04 6.68 -14.12
N TYR A 189 -1.30 7.47 -13.07
CA TYR A 189 -0.88 8.88 -13.02
C TYR A 189 0.63 9.04 -13.23
N LEU A 190 1.47 8.27 -12.52
CA LEU A 190 2.92 8.36 -12.66
C LEU A 190 3.38 8.00 -14.09
N MET A 191 2.76 6.99 -14.71
CA MET A 191 3.05 6.62 -16.10
C MET A 191 2.66 7.72 -17.09
N GLU A 192 1.53 8.40 -16.86
CA GLU A 192 1.11 9.55 -17.66
C GLU A 192 2.10 10.70 -17.53
N MET A 193 2.58 11.00 -16.32
CA MET A 193 3.61 12.03 -16.07
C MET A 193 4.89 11.74 -16.84
N ASN A 194 5.38 10.49 -16.80
CA ASN A 194 6.56 10.07 -17.56
C ASN A 194 6.38 10.19 -19.08
N ARG A 195 5.17 9.95 -19.61
CA ARG A 195 4.89 10.11 -21.06
C ARG A 195 4.75 11.57 -21.48
N SER A 196 4.28 12.42 -20.57
CA SER A 196 3.91 13.80 -20.88
C SER A 196 5.09 14.76 -20.88
N TYR A 197 6.18 14.44 -20.17
CA TYR A 197 7.30 15.34 -19.96
C TYR A 197 8.64 14.64 -20.21
N THR A 198 9.45 15.18 -21.13
CA THR A 198 10.75 14.60 -21.53
C THR A 198 11.82 14.64 -20.43
N TYR A 199 11.63 15.47 -19.42
CA TYR A 199 12.49 15.60 -18.24
C TYR A 199 11.90 14.90 -17.00
N VAL A 200 10.90 14.05 -17.19
CA VAL A 200 10.36 13.16 -16.16
C VAL A 200 10.76 11.73 -16.50
N TYR A 201 11.15 10.95 -15.50
CA TYR A 201 11.50 9.55 -15.66
C TYR A 201 10.89 8.70 -14.56
N LEU A 202 10.03 7.76 -14.94
CA LEU A 202 9.47 6.77 -14.04
C LEU A 202 10.19 5.43 -14.20
N HIS A 203 10.63 4.88 -13.09
CA HIS A 203 11.12 3.51 -13.03
C HIS A 203 10.81 2.88 -11.66
N SER A 204 10.90 1.56 -11.59
CA SER A 204 10.75 0.81 -10.35
C SER A 204 12.11 0.65 -9.67
N ILE A 205 12.20 0.94 -8.38
CA ILE A 205 13.42 0.75 -7.58
C ILE A 205 13.50 -0.66 -6.97
N GLY A 206 12.43 -1.44 -7.12
CA GLY A 206 12.29 -2.77 -6.55
C GLY A 206 10.84 -3.17 -6.41
N LYS A 207 10.61 -4.34 -5.83
CA LYS A 207 9.26 -4.89 -5.61
C LYS A 207 8.97 -5.01 -4.12
N SER A 208 7.72 -4.81 -3.73
CA SER A 208 7.23 -5.11 -2.38
C SER A 208 7.13 -6.62 -2.13
N VAL A 209 6.81 -6.99 -0.89
CA VAL A 209 6.60 -8.40 -0.50
C VAL A 209 5.55 -9.09 -1.39
N LEU A 210 4.46 -8.41 -1.75
CA LEU A 210 3.42 -8.94 -2.63
C LEU A 210 3.69 -8.70 -4.13
N GLY A 211 4.82 -8.12 -4.48
CA GLY A 211 5.28 -7.97 -5.86
C GLY A 211 4.85 -6.69 -6.58
N ASN A 212 4.33 -5.70 -5.85
CA ASN A 212 4.02 -4.38 -6.42
C ASN A 212 5.31 -3.60 -6.67
N ASP A 213 5.34 -2.82 -7.75
CA ASP A 213 6.44 -1.89 -8.01
C ASP A 213 6.54 -0.79 -6.95
N ILE A 214 7.75 -0.52 -6.52
CA ILE A 214 8.06 0.65 -5.70
C ILE A 214 8.55 1.72 -6.69
N TRP A 215 7.69 2.68 -6.98
CA TRP A 215 7.94 3.66 -8.04
C TRP A 215 8.85 4.79 -7.55
N ALA A 216 9.83 5.14 -8.39
CA ALA A 216 10.57 6.39 -8.33
C ALA A 216 10.24 7.23 -9.58
N LEU A 217 9.73 8.44 -9.37
CA LEU A 217 9.52 9.45 -10.40
C LEU A 217 10.59 10.54 -10.26
N GLU A 218 11.52 10.59 -11.21
CA GLU A 218 12.58 11.58 -11.26
C GLU A 218 12.17 12.76 -12.14
N ILE A 219 12.58 13.98 -11.75
CA ILE A 219 12.33 15.23 -12.48
C ILE A 219 13.65 16.00 -12.58
N GLY A 220 14.06 16.35 -13.80
CA GLY A 220 15.26 17.13 -14.08
C GLY A 220 16.30 16.35 -14.90
N PRO A 221 17.62 16.61 -14.72
CA PRO A 221 18.68 15.89 -15.42
C PRO A 221 18.73 14.42 -14.99
N ARG A 222 19.21 13.53 -15.88
CA ARG A 222 19.33 12.08 -15.63
C ARG A 222 20.43 11.71 -14.63
N SER A 223 21.48 12.54 -14.60
CA SER A 223 22.61 12.43 -13.69
C SER A 223 22.70 13.70 -12.86
N GLY A 224 23.35 13.61 -11.70
CA GLY A 224 23.59 14.76 -10.84
C GLY A 224 23.15 14.51 -9.41
N ARG A 225 23.12 15.58 -8.62
CA ARG A 225 22.75 15.51 -7.20
C ARG A 225 21.25 15.28 -7.04
N ALA A 226 20.85 14.46 -6.10
CA ALA A 226 19.46 14.08 -5.88
C ALA A 226 18.88 14.71 -4.61
N ILE A 227 17.69 15.30 -4.74
CA ILE A 227 16.80 15.58 -3.60
C ILE A 227 15.71 14.52 -3.62
N VAL A 228 15.69 13.67 -2.60
CA VAL A 228 14.75 12.55 -2.51
C VAL A 228 13.58 12.92 -1.61
N VAL A 229 12.36 12.64 -2.08
CA VAL A 229 11.13 12.76 -1.33
C VAL A 229 10.47 11.38 -1.28
N SER A 230 10.40 10.76 -0.10
CA SER A 230 9.67 9.51 0.10
C SER A 230 8.33 9.77 0.77
N SER A 231 7.34 8.94 0.47
CA SER A 231 6.03 9.01 1.14
C SER A 231 5.42 7.64 1.33
N CYS A 232 4.52 7.54 2.31
CA CYS A 232 3.74 6.33 2.59
C CYS A 232 4.62 5.09 2.81
N ILE A 233 5.67 5.25 3.63
CA ILE A 233 6.36 4.11 4.25
C ILE A 233 5.43 3.37 5.23
N HIS A 234 4.48 4.11 5.81
CA HIS A 234 3.35 3.59 6.55
C HIS A 234 2.09 3.61 5.68
N GLY A 235 1.44 2.46 5.53
CA GLY A 235 0.30 2.27 4.63
C GLY A 235 -0.84 3.32 4.71
N PRO A 236 -1.36 3.67 5.89
CA PRO A 236 -2.50 4.58 6.00
C PRO A 236 -2.09 6.06 5.86
N GLU A 237 -0.81 6.38 5.75
CA GLU A 237 -0.27 7.75 5.71
C GLU A 237 -0.22 8.33 4.28
N MET A 238 -1.32 8.17 3.55
CA MET A 238 -1.45 8.50 2.12
C MET A 238 -1.45 10.01 1.81
N LEU A 239 -1.52 10.90 2.81
CA LEU A 239 -1.40 12.35 2.59
C LEU A 239 -0.06 12.70 1.95
N GLY A 240 1.01 12.03 2.35
CA GLY A 240 2.35 12.26 1.82
C GLY A 240 2.35 12.09 0.30
N ILE A 241 1.63 11.07 -0.21
CA ILE A 241 1.46 10.85 -1.64
C ILE A 241 0.70 12.01 -2.30
N LYS A 242 -0.39 12.50 -1.69
CA LYS A 242 -1.14 13.66 -2.23
C LYS A 242 -0.28 14.92 -2.30
N VAL A 243 0.54 15.18 -1.28
CA VAL A 243 1.49 16.30 -1.26
C VAL A 243 2.53 16.12 -2.36
N SER A 244 3.07 14.91 -2.55
CA SER A 244 4.00 14.60 -3.64
C SER A 244 3.38 14.83 -5.02
N ILE A 245 2.15 14.34 -5.27
CA ILE A 245 1.42 14.59 -6.53
C ILE A 245 1.23 16.09 -6.77
N TYR A 246 0.82 16.83 -5.74
CA TYR A 246 0.65 18.28 -5.84
C TYR A 246 1.96 18.98 -6.19
N ALA A 247 3.05 18.64 -5.51
CA ALA A 247 4.38 19.19 -5.78
C ALA A 247 4.84 18.87 -7.21
N ILE A 248 4.71 17.61 -7.64
CA ILE A 248 5.05 17.16 -9.00
C ILE A 248 4.34 18.02 -10.03
N ASN A 249 3.01 18.15 -9.95
CA ASN A 249 2.22 18.92 -10.91
C ASN A 249 2.68 20.38 -11.00
N ARG A 250 3.03 21.01 -9.87
CA ARG A 250 3.52 22.40 -9.82
C ARG A 250 4.93 22.55 -10.38
N ILE A 251 5.79 21.55 -10.16
CA ILE A 251 7.18 21.55 -10.63
C ILE A 251 7.23 21.34 -12.14
N VAL A 252 6.56 20.30 -12.66
CA VAL A 252 6.62 19.98 -14.10
C VAL A 252 6.00 21.08 -14.97
N SER A 253 5.02 21.82 -14.44
CA SER A 253 4.41 22.92 -15.19
C SER A 253 5.23 24.21 -15.16
N ASN A 254 6.33 24.27 -14.40
CA ASN A 254 7.08 25.50 -14.15
C ASN A 254 8.47 25.46 -14.78
N LYS A 255 8.60 26.10 -15.96
CA LYS A 255 9.85 26.17 -16.72
C LYS A 255 11.02 26.75 -15.90
N THR A 256 10.78 27.77 -15.08
CA THR A 256 11.82 28.37 -14.23
C THR A 256 12.39 27.37 -13.24
N ILE A 257 11.54 26.52 -12.65
CA ILE A 257 12.00 25.45 -11.75
C ILE A 257 12.79 24.41 -12.54
N ILE A 258 12.28 23.95 -13.67
CA ILE A 258 12.96 22.95 -14.51
C ILE A 258 14.34 23.44 -15.00
N ASP A 259 14.43 24.69 -15.44
CA ASP A 259 15.69 25.29 -15.88
C ASP A 259 16.67 25.45 -14.70
N SER A 260 16.18 25.79 -13.51
CA SER A 260 17.00 25.82 -12.28
C SER A 260 17.57 24.43 -11.91
N LEU A 261 16.75 23.38 -11.99
CA LEU A 261 17.19 21.99 -11.76
C LEU A 261 18.30 21.59 -12.73
N LYS A 262 18.13 21.89 -14.03
CA LYS A 262 19.14 21.63 -15.06
C LYS A 262 20.43 22.41 -14.82
N ASN A 263 20.33 23.72 -14.62
CA ASN A 263 21.50 24.60 -14.45
C ASN A 263 22.33 24.25 -13.21
N ARG A 264 21.69 23.73 -12.15
CA ARG A 264 22.36 23.30 -10.92
C ARG A 264 22.79 21.83 -10.94
N ASN A 265 22.45 21.10 -12.00
CA ASN A 265 22.63 19.65 -12.12
C ASN A 265 22.04 18.89 -10.91
N ILE A 266 20.79 19.22 -10.56
CA ILE A 266 20.03 18.63 -9.47
C ILE A 266 18.78 17.96 -10.03
N LYS A 267 18.50 16.72 -9.64
CA LYS A 267 17.23 16.03 -9.90
C LYS A 267 16.40 15.91 -8.62
N LEU A 268 15.08 15.96 -8.80
CA LEU A 268 14.13 15.64 -7.74
C LEU A 268 13.67 14.20 -7.94
N VAL A 269 13.70 13.39 -6.90
CA VAL A 269 13.24 12.00 -6.94
C VAL A 269 12.09 11.84 -5.98
N PHE A 270 10.93 11.42 -6.47
CA PHE A 270 9.79 11.09 -5.63
C PHE A 270 9.58 9.57 -5.58
N ILE A 271 9.76 8.97 -4.41
CA ILE A 271 9.51 7.54 -4.16
C ILE A 271 8.15 7.41 -3.50
N MET A 272 7.15 6.91 -4.23
CA MET A 272 5.77 6.79 -3.71
C MET A 272 4.95 5.66 -4.36
N PRO A 273 4.21 4.88 -3.56
CA PRO A 273 4.40 4.70 -2.12
C PRO A 273 5.65 3.86 -1.86
N LEU A 274 6.34 4.10 -0.74
CA LEU A 274 7.41 3.20 -0.31
C LEU A 274 6.85 1.85 0.22
N ASN A 275 5.61 1.84 0.71
CA ASN A 275 4.90 0.65 1.15
C ASN A 275 3.60 0.44 0.35
N PRO A 276 3.68 0.01 -0.93
CA PRO A 276 2.49 -0.20 -1.75
C PRO A 276 1.55 -1.26 -1.15
N ASP A 277 2.11 -2.28 -0.49
CA ASP A 277 1.31 -3.32 0.16
C ASP A 277 0.45 -2.72 1.29
N GLY A 278 1.07 -1.98 2.21
CA GLY A 278 0.40 -1.30 3.32
C GLY A 278 -0.67 -0.31 2.86
N LEU A 279 -0.41 0.44 1.79
CA LEU A 279 -1.38 1.37 1.19
C LEU A 279 -2.67 0.63 0.79
N GLU A 280 -2.51 -0.52 0.16
CA GLU A 280 -3.61 -1.33 -0.35
C GLU A 280 -4.36 -2.07 0.76
N PHE A 281 -3.68 -2.54 1.81
CA PHE A 281 -4.34 -3.05 3.02
C PHE A 281 -5.15 -1.97 3.74
N SER A 282 -4.80 -0.69 3.58
CA SER A 282 -5.48 0.42 4.26
C SER A 282 -6.84 0.78 3.63
N LYS A 283 -7.28 0.10 2.56
CA LYS A 283 -8.62 0.29 1.97
C LYS A 283 -9.75 -0.14 2.91
N LEU A 284 -9.49 -1.20 3.66
CA LEU A 284 -10.40 -1.80 4.61
C LEU A 284 -9.65 -2.01 5.92
N ALA A 285 -10.09 -1.34 6.97
CA ALA A 285 -9.54 -1.57 8.29
C ALA A 285 -10.60 -1.33 9.35
N PRO A 286 -10.50 -2.00 10.50
CA PRO A 286 -11.25 -1.61 11.67
C PRO A 286 -10.88 -0.16 12.11
N PRO A 287 -11.82 0.59 12.70
CA PRO A 287 -11.58 1.96 13.13
C PRO A 287 -10.53 2.07 14.24
N GLU A 288 -10.39 1.04 15.09
CA GLU A 288 -9.58 1.08 16.29
C GLU A 288 -8.08 1.19 16.00
N ARG A 289 -7.40 2.02 16.78
CA ARG A 289 -5.98 2.37 16.58
C ARG A 289 -5.05 1.15 16.61
N GLU A 290 -5.33 0.17 17.46
CA GLU A 290 -4.55 -1.08 17.54
C GLU A 290 -4.55 -1.81 16.19
N TYR A 291 -5.71 -1.92 15.56
CA TYR A 291 -5.87 -2.63 14.30
C TYR A 291 -5.31 -1.86 13.11
N ARG A 292 -5.33 -0.51 13.17
CA ARG A 292 -4.61 0.34 12.21
C ARG A 292 -3.09 0.09 12.22
N GLY A 293 -2.55 -0.46 13.32
CA GLY A 293 -1.16 -0.91 13.40
C GLY A 293 -0.81 -2.03 12.40
N TYR A 294 -1.75 -2.87 11.98
CA TYR A 294 -1.47 -3.93 11.00
C TYR A 294 -1.48 -3.43 9.55
N VAL A 295 -2.33 -2.45 9.21
CA VAL A 295 -2.35 -1.85 7.86
C VAL A 295 -1.20 -0.85 7.67
N ARG A 296 -0.65 -0.30 8.75
CA ARG A 296 0.60 0.50 8.76
C ARG A 296 1.79 -0.25 8.17
N LYS A 297 1.90 -1.53 8.48
CA LYS A 297 3.07 -2.37 8.23
C LYS A 297 3.02 -2.99 6.83
N ASN A 298 4.16 -3.46 6.32
CA ASN A 298 4.23 -4.16 5.04
C ASN A 298 3.54 -5.54 5.10
N ALA A 299 3.52 -6.31 4.01
CA ALA A 299 2.77 -7.57 3.99
C ALA A 299 3.26 -8.65 4.98
N ARG A 300 4.49 -8.54 5.52
CA ARG A 300 5.03 -9.41 6.58
C ARG A 300 4.89 -8.84 8.00
N TYR A 301 4.04 -7.83 8.15
CA TYR A 301 3.77 -7.17 9.42
C TYR A 301 4.95 -6.42 10.04
N VAL A 302 5.93 -6.01 9.23
CA VAL A 302 7.08 -5.21 9.69
C VAL A 302 6.81 -3.72 9.51
N ASP A 303 7.13 -2.93 10.53
CA ASP A 303 7.24 -1.49 10.40
C ASP A 303 8.54 -1.18 9.63
N LEU A 304 8.41 -0.80 8.36
CA LEU A 304 9.54 -0.52 7.48
C LEU A 304 10.44 0.58 8.06
N ASN A 305 9.86 1.53 8.79
CA ASN A 305 10.61 2.62 9.40
C ASN A 305 11.35 2.22 10.69
N ARG A 306 11.36 0.92 11.01
CA ARG A 306 12.21 0.29 12.02
C ARG A 306 13.12 -0.78 11.42
N ASN A 307 13.04 -1.04 10.10
CA ASN A 307 13.74 -2.15 9.47
C ASN A 307 15.11 -1.77 8.88
N PHE A 308 15.45 -0.49 8.75
CA PHE A 308 16.75 -0.08 8.18
C PHE A 308 17.95 -0.45 9.06
N ASN A 309 19.12 -0.55 8.44
CA ASN A 309 20.38 -0.90 9.10
C ASN A 309 21.00 0.30 9.84
N PHE A 310 20.21 0.95 10.68
CA PHE A 310 20.65 2.04 11.53
C PHE A 310 20.21 1.81 12.97
N SER A 311 21.18 1.65 13.87
CA SER A 311 20.91 1.41 15.30
C SER A 311 19.87 0.30 15.52
N TRP A 312 19.77 -0.68 14.62
CA TRP A 312 18.62 -1.59 14.58
C TRP A 312 18.50 -2.43 15.87
N ASN A 313 19.63 -2.74 16.49
CA ASN A 313 19.72 -3.42 17.78
C ASN A 313 19.39 -2.53 18.98
N THR A 314 19.64 -1.22 18.89
CA THR A 314 19.58 -0.28 20.02
C THR A 314 18.44 0.74 19.92
N GLN A 315 17.72 0.78 18.79
CA GLN A 315 16.56 1.64 18.57
C GLN A 315 15.38 1.24 19.45
N ARG A 316 14.48 2.20 19.71
CA ARG A 316 13.20 1.96 20.40
C ARG A 316 12.19 1.29 19.46
N ALA A 317 12.35 -0.02 19.27
CA ALA A 317 11.50 -0.85 18.43
C ALA A 317 11.29 -2.25 19.05
N SER A 318 10.13 -2.85 18.79
CA SER A 318 9.77 -4.14 19.38
C SER A 318 10.24 -5.33 18.51
N ALA A 319 10.54 -6.46 19.15
CA ALA A 319 10.75 -7.75 18.50
C ALA A 319 9.47 -8.62 18.45
N ASP A 320 8.37 -8.16 19.06
CA ASP A 320 7.06 -8.82 18.96
C ASP A 320 6.40 -8.48 17.62
N VAL A 321 6.05 -9.50 16.83
CA VAL A 321 5.39 -9.37 15.52
C VAL A 321 4.05 -8.63 15.58
N ASN A 322 3.37 -8.68 16.73
CA ASN A 322 2.08 -8.03 16.95
C ASN A 322 2.21 -6.57 17.38
N ALA A 323 3.42 -6.12 17.74
CA ALA A 323 3.66 -4.73 18.05
C ALA A 323 3.47 -3.84 16.81
N TRP A 324 2.98 -2.62 17.03
CA TRP A 324 2.78 -1.62 15.98
C TRP A 324 4.10 -1.15 15.35
N ASN A 325 5.20 -1.25 16.09
CA ASN A 325 6.57 -0.88 15.72
C ASN A 325 7.51 -2.09 15.60
N TYR A 326 6.99 -3.25 15.22
CA TYR A 326 7.79 -4.47 15.01
C TYR A 326 8.89 -4.23 13.97
N LYS A 327 10.15 -4.43 14.35
CA LYS A 327 11.32 -4.08 13.51
C LYS A 327 11.74 -5.11 12.47
N GLY A 328 11.08 -6.27 12.44
CA GLY A 328 11.46 -7.41 11.61
C GLY A 328 12.46 -8.35 12.29
N PRO A 329 12.83 -9.46 11.63
CA PRO A 329 13.79 -10.44 12.16
C PRO A 329 15.25 -9.98 12.10
N SER A 330 15.59 -9.07 11.19
CA SER A 330 16.95 -8.53 11.01
C SER A 330 16.87 -7.15 10.34
N PRO A 331 17.92 -6.32 10.38
CA PRO A 331 17.96 -5.12 9.54
C PRO A 331 17.89 -5.50 8.07
N LEU A 332 17.19 -4.68 7.28
CA LEU A 332 16.95 -4.85 5.85
C LEU A 332 16.38 -6.24 5.49
N SER A 333 15.54 -6.81 6.37
CA SER A 333 14.83 -8.06 6.09
C SER A 333 13.71 -7.90 5.05
N GLU A 334 13.19 -6.67 4.90
CA GLU A 334 12.07 -6.39 4.03
C GLU A 334 12.53 -5.89 2.66
N PRO A 335 11.96 -6.41 1.56
CA PRO A 335 12.37 -6.04 0.21
C PRO A 335 12.14 -4.55 -0.08
N GLU A 336 11.14 -3.92 0.54
CA GLU A 336 10.92 -2.48 0.41
C GLU A 336 12.07 -1.66 1.01
N ALA A 337 12.57 -2.08 2.18
CA ALA A 337 13.69 -1.40 2.85
C ALA A 337 15.01 -1.62 2.09
N VAL A 338 15.22 -2.83 1.55
CA VAL A 338 16.36 -3.15 0.68
C VAL A 338 16.32 -2.30 -0.59
N ALA A 339 15.19 -2.25 -1.29
CA ALA A 339 15.03 -1.48 -2.52
C ALA A 339 15.34 0.01 -2.31
N PHE A 340 14.79 0.60 -1.24
CA PHE A 340 15.10 1.98 -0.87
C PHE A 340 16.59 2.17 -0.57
N SER A 341 17.18 1.35 0.31
CA SER A 341 18.59 1.50 0.67
C SER A 341 19.54 1.34 -0.51
N SER A 342 19.26 0.40 -1.43
CA SER A 342 20.07 0.19 -2.63
C SER A 342 19.94 1.34 -3.62
N TYR A 343 18.74 1.88 -3.81
CA TYR A 343 18.52 3.03 -4.67
C TYR A 343 19.26 4.27 -4.14
N ILE A 344 19.11 4.57 -2.85
CA ILE A 344 19.80 5.71 -2.21
C ILE A 344 21.32 5.57 -2.29
N ALA A 345 21.87 4.35 -2.19
CA ALA A 345 23.31 4.09 -2.32
C ALA A 345 23.86 4.32 -3.73
N GLY A 346 23.00 4.26 -4.75
CA GLY A 346 23.37 4.54 -6.15
C GLY A 346 23.28 6.01 -6.56
N GLU A 347 22.85 6.89 -5.65
CA GLU A 347 22.53 8.28 -5.94
C GLU A 347 23.40 9.25 -5.11
N ASP A 348 23.77 10.40 -5.71
CA ASP A 348 24.43 11.50 -4.98
C ASP A 348 23.39 12.32 -4.21
N VAL A 349 22.83 11.74 -3.15
CA VAL A 349 21.73 12.32 -2.38
C VAL A 349 22.22 13.44 -1.47
N ILE A 350 21.76 14.66 -1.74
CA ILE A 350 22.08 15.86 -0.96
C ILE A 350 20.98 16.25 0.05
N MET A 351 19.78 15.68 -0.09
CA MET A 351 18.67 15.90 0.82
C MET A 351 17.66 14.76 0.72
N HIS A 352 17.13 14.33 1.86
CA HIS A 352 16.00 13.41 1.93
C HIS A 352 14.89 13.98 2.81
N ILE A 353 13.68 14.07 2.25
CA ILE A 353 12.45 14.46 2.92
C ILE A 353 11.56 13.22 2.98
N ASP A 354 11.19 12.79 4.18
CA ASP A 354 10.31 11.65 4.40
C ASP A 354 8.95 12.13 4.93
N LEU A 355 7.89 11.97 4.14
CA LEU A 355 6.57 12.50 4.44
C LEU A 355 5.73 11.48 5.23
N HIS A 356 5.39 11.85 6.46
CA HIS A 356 4.55 11.07 7.39
C HIS A 356 3.27 11.82 7.75
N THR A 357 2.29 11.10 8.29
CA THR A 357 1.08 11.69 8.87
C THR A 357 0.75 11.09 10.23
N GLY A 358 0.30 11.93 11.15
CA GLY A 358 -0.04 11.51 12.53
C GLY A 358 0.54 12.46 13.58
N GLU A 359 1.48 13.30 13.18
CA GLU A 359 2.04 14.41 13.95
C GLU A 359 1.92 15.70 13.14
N TYR A 360 1.71 16.83 13.80
CA TYR A 360 1.59 18.15 13.16
C TYR A 360 2.89 18.93 13.32
N GLY A 361 3.83 18.80 12.38
CA GLY A 361 5.04 19.60 12.36
C GLY A 361 6.17 19.07 11.48
N VAL A 362 7.25 19.84 11.40
CA VAL A 362 8.50 19.45 10.73
C VAL A 362 9.47 18.89 11.76
N VAL A 363 9.80 17.61 11.63
CA VAL A 363 10.81 16.98 12.48
C VAL A 363 12.18 17.20 11.84
N ILE A 364 13.07 17.83 12.60
CA ILE A 364 14.47 18.03 12.23
C ILE A 364 15.29 17.04 13.06
N PRO A 365 15.69 15.90 12.46
CA PRO A 365 16.49 14.92 13.17
C PRO A 365 17.89 15.48 13.48
N PRO A 366 18.51 15.10 14.62
CA PRO A 366 19.93 15.31 14.79
C PRO A 366 20.71 14.49 13.75
N ALA A 367 21.87 14.99 13.33
CA ALA A 367 22.90 14.18 12.69
C ALA A 367 23.35 13.04 13.62
N TYR A 368 23.97 12.00 13.03
CA TYR A 368 24.54 10.88 13.77
C TYR A 368 25.39 11.36 14.98
N GLY A 369 25.21 10.70 16.14
CA GLY A 369 25.90 11.06 17.38
C GLY A 369 25.35 12.30 18.08
N GLY A 370 24.13 12.75 17.77
CA GLY A 370 23.49 13.90 18.43
C GLY A 370 24.00 15.26 17.93
N LYS A 371 24.85 15.29 16.91
CA LYS A 371 25.31 16.52 16.26
C LYS A 371 24.14 17.16 15.51
N VAL A 372 24.15 18.47 15.33
CA VAL A 372 23.14 19.16 14.53
C VAL A 372 23.65 19.29 13.10
N ASP A 373 22.88 18.81 12.13
CA ASP A 373 23.06 19.20 10.74
C ASP A 373 22.48 20.62 10.56
N LYS A 374 23.37 21.62 10.50
CA LYS A 374 22.96 23.04 10.42
C LYS A 374 22.20 23.35 9.13
N LEU A 375 22.50 22.67 8.03
CA LEU A 375 21.84 22.88 6.75
C LEU A 375 20.43 22.28 6.79
N ALA A 376 20.31 21.03 7.23
CA ALA A 376 19.01 20.38 7.42
C ALA A 376 18.14 21.15 8.41
N GLU A 377 18.74 21.71 9.48
CA GLU A 377 18.02 22.57 10.42
C GLU A 377 17.52 23.87 9.77
N TYR A 378 18.38 24.58 9.04
CA TYR A 378 18.00 25.81 8.35
C TYR A 378 16.83 25.57 7.39
N ILE A 379 16.94 24.51 6.59
CA ILE A 379 15.93 24.13 5.60
C ILE A 379 14.64 23.68 6.28
N GLY A 380 14.73 22.84 7.31
CA GLY A 380 13.57 22.37 8.07
C GLY A 380 12.80 23.52 8.72
N LYS A 381 13.48 24.51 9.30
CA LYS A 381 12.85 25.73 9.83
C LYS A 381 12.17 26.55 8.74
N LYS A 382 12.79 26.68 7.57
CA LYS A 382 12.19 27.40 6.43
C LYS A 382 10.96 26.68 5.88
N ILE A 383 10.99 25.36 5.79
CA ILE A 383 9.81 24.56 5.42
C ILE A 383 8.70 24.77 6.45
N ALA A 384 9.02 24.70 7.76
CA ALA A 384 8.05 24.90 8.82
C ALA A 384 7.39 26.30 8.77
N GLU A 385 8.21 27.34 8.57
CA GLU A 385 7.74 28.73 8.39
C GLU A 385 6.82 28.85 7.18
N MET A 386 7.24 28.34 6.01
CA MET A 386 6.45 28.39 4.77
C MET A 386 5.13 27.62 4.86
N MET A 387 5.10 26.53 5.62
CA MET A 387 3.91 25.69 5.81
C MET A 387 3.05 26.13 7.00
N ASN A 388 3.47 27.14 7.76
CA ASN A 388 2.85 27.53 9.04
C ASN A 388 2.70 26.34 10.01
N LEU A 389 3.78 25.57 10.14
CA LEU A 389 3.88 24.40 11.01
C LEU A 389 4.87 24.66 12.15
N PRO A 390 4.68 24.06 13.34
CA PRO A 390 5.74 23.99 14.32
C PRO A 390 6.87 23.09 13.80
N TYR A 391 8.08 23.29 14.32
CA TYR A 391 9.20 22.38 14.09
C TYR A 391 9.70 21.81 15.42
N TYR A 392 10.21 20.58 15.36
CA TYR A 392 10.70 19.86 16.52
C TYR A 392 12.11 19.34 16.24
N ARG A 393 13.02 19.53 17.20
CA ARG A 393 14.32 18.83 17.22
C ARG A 393 14.16 17.53 18.01
N GLY A 394 14.57 16.38 17.48
CA GLY A 394 14.43 15.13 18.22
C GLY A 394 15.01 13.89 17.55
N SER A 395 15.43 12.93 18.37
CA SER A 395 16.13 11.68 17.99
C SER A 395 15.22 10.56 17.46
N ILE A 396 13.95 10.85 17.20
CA ILE A 396 12.95 9.84 16.88
C ILE A 396 12.31 10.31 15.58
N ILE A 397 12.32 9.51 14.50
CA ILE A 397 11.27 8.52 14.17
C ILE A 397 11.57 7.89 12.79
N SER A 398 12.32 8.55 11.88
CA SER A 398 12.59 8.01 10.54
C SER A 398 13.95 7.31 10.43
N ALA A 399 13.95 5.98 10.53
CA ALA A 399 15.13 5.18 10.22
C ALA A 399 15.49 5.22 8.73
N ALA A 400 14.52 5.53 7.85
CA ALA A 400 14.77 5.77 6.43
C ALA A 400 15.69 7.01 6.23
N TYR A 401 15.40 8.11 6.93
CA TYR A 401 16.24 9.30 6.90
C TYR A 401 17.67 9.03 7.38
N LEU A 402 17.81 8.29 8.48
CA LEU A 402 19.12 7.99 9.07
C LEU A 402 19.92 7.04 8.19
N GLN A 403 19.27 6.12 7.49
CA GLN A 403 19.91 5.28 6.48
C GLN A 403 20.51 6.14 5.35
N THR A 404 19.76 7.11 4.83
CA THR A 404 20.26 8.06 3.82
C THR A 404 21.47 8.85 4.33
N TYR A 405 21.39 9.35 5.57
CA TYR A 405 22.49 10.08 6.19
C TYR A 405 23.76 9.22 6.32
N MET A 406 23.64 7.95 6.73
CA MET A 406 24.78 7.05 6.88
C MET A 406 25.43 6.68 5.54
N ILE A 407 24.63 6.48 4.49
CA ILE A 407 25.14 6.22 3.15
C ILE A 407 25.99 7.41 2.68
N TYR A 408 25.48 8.63 2.86
CA TYR A 408 26.22 9.86 2.55
C TYR A 408 27.55 9.95 3.34
N GLN A 409 27.55 9.68 4.64
CA GLN A 409 28.78 9.68 5.45
C GLN A 409 29.79 8.61 5.04
N LYS A 410 29.33 7.42 4.61
CA LYS A 410 30.23 6.36 4.11
C LYS A 410 30.90 6.73 2.79
N GLY A 411 30.23 7.53 1.95
CA GLY A 411 30.84 8.14 0.76
C GLY A 411 31.97 9.14 1.05
N LEU A 412 32.06 9.66 2.28
CA LEU A 412 33.15 10.53 2.75
C LEU A 412 34.31 9.78 3.41
N THR A 413 34.23 8.44 3.54
CA THR A 413 35.25 7.60 4.21
C THR A 413 35.84 6.51 3.32
N LEU A 414 35.69 6.66 2.00
CA LEU A 414 36.54 5.97 1.02
C LEU A 414 37.56 6.99 0.49
N ALA A 415 38.57 7.27 1.31
CA ALA A 415 39.82 7.91 0.90
C ALA A 415 40.91 6.83 0.84
#